data_AF-A0A849QM15-F1
#
_entry.id   AF-A0A849QM15-F1
#
_cell.length_a   1.000
_cell.length_b   1.000
_cell.length_c   1.000
_cell.angle_alpha   90.00
_cell.angle_beta   90.00
_cell.angle_gamma   90.00
#
_symmetry.space_group_name_H-M   'P 1'
#
loop_
_entity.id
_entity.type
_entity.pdbx_description
1 polymer ?
#
loop_
_entity_poly.entity_id
_entity_poly.type
_entity_poly.pdbx_seq_one_letter_code
_entity_poly.pdbx_strand_id
1 'polypeptide(L)'
;MSVKEFTELLEKINNNTLTSTEIAAFAGMLQENMYKRSPGFENVSKNDVQWFQTYSFVLNKLELFYKGEIYDIKSGGDWRQAMDDVSKLKLLVDELEEKKLVNEVAWFIDGISLYNITEPEMYKKQIFEKVRASLEKIMD
;
A
#
# COMPACT_ATOMS: atom_id res chain seq x y z
N MET A 1 7.56 10.35 -18.56
CA MET A 1 6.43 9.71 -17.86
C MET A 1 5.93 8.54 -18.71
N SER A 2 6.06 7.29 -18.25
CA SER A 2 5.41 6.18 -18.93
C SER A 2 3.96 6.12 -18.44
N VAL A 3 3.08 6.84 -19.13
CA VAL A 3 1.61 6.88 -18.91
C VAL A 3 1.01 5.47 -18.85
N LYS A 4 1.71 4.49 -19.42
CA LYS A 4 1.35 3.09 -19.46
C LYS A 4 1.25 2.46 -18.06
N GLU A 5 2.25 2.60 -17.19
CA GLU A 5 2.19 1.93 -15.87
C GLU A 5 1.06 2.49 -14.99
N PHE A 6 0.82 3.80 -15.05
CA PHE A 6 -0.28 4.46 -14.34
C PHE A 6 -1.64 3.96 -14.84
N THR A 7 -1.83 3.92 -16.16
CA THR A 7 -3.08 3.45 -16.78
C THR A 7 -3.34 1.98 -16.45
N GLU A 8 -2.31 1.13 -16.48
CA GLU A 8 -2.43 -0.29 -16.12
C GLU A 8 -2.86 -0.49 -14.66
N LEU A 9 -2.34 0.31 -13.72
CA LEU A 9 -2.77 0.26 -12.33
C LEU A 9 -4.22 0.72 -12.17
N LEU A 10 -4.62 1.82 -12.83
CA LEU A 10 -6.00 2.30 -12.80
C LEU A 10 -6.98 1.26 -13.36
N GLU A 11 -6.61 0.57 -14.45
CA GLU A 11 -7.39 -0.53 -15.00
C GLU A 11 -7.53 -1.69 -14.00
N LYS A 12 -6.44 -2.10 -13.34
CA LYS A 12 -6.49 -3.15 -12.32
C LYS A 12 -7.31 -2.76 -11.09
N ILE A 13 -7.31 -1.48 -10.71
CA ILE A 13 -8.21 -0.96 -9.67
C ILE A 13 -9.67 -1.10 -10.13
N ASN A 14 -9.99 -0.67 -11.36
CA ASN A 14 -11.35 -0.76 -11.92
C ASN A 14 -11.84 -2.21 -12.00
N ASN A 15 -10.95 -3.14 -12.34
CA ASN A 15 -11.25 -4.57 -12.48
C ASN A 15 -11.17 -5.34 -11.15
N ASN A 16 -10.87 -4.67 -10.03
CA ASN A 16 -10.66 -5.28 -8.72
C ASN A 16 -9.54 -6.35 -8.67
N THR A 17 -8.51 -6.24 -9.52
CA THR A 17 -7.45 -7.24 -9.70
C THR A 17 -6.06 -6.79 -9.24
N LEU A 18 -5.91 -5.55 -8.78
CA LEU A 18 -4.63 -5.02 -8.30
C LEU A 18 -4.09 -5.81 -7.10
N THR A 19 -2.80 -6.14 -7.13
CA THR A 19 -2.10 -6.89 -6.08
C THR A 19 -1.04 -6.07 -5.35
N SER A 20 -0.66 -6.51 -4.15
CA SER A 20 0.39 -5.91 -3.32
C SER A 20 1.73 -5.87 -4.04
N THR A 21 2.06 -6.92 -4.80
CA THR A 21 3.31 -7.05 -5.55
C THR A 21 3.39 -6.02 -6.68
N GLU A 22 2.28 -5.77 -7.38
CA GLU A 22 2.21 -4.76 -8.44
C GLU A 22 2.36 -3.35 -7.88
N ILE A 23 1.75 -3.06 -6.72
CA ILE A 23 1.95 -1.79 -6.02
C ILE A 23 3.41 -1.64 -5.57
N ALA A 24 4.05 -2.70 -5.05
CA ALA A 24 5.46 -2.66 -4.66
C ALA A 24 6.39 -2.39 -5.85
N ALA A 25 6.15 -3.08 -6.98
CA ALA A 25 6.90 -2.86 -8.21
C ALA A 25 6.77 -1.43 -8.71
N PHE A 26 5.55 -0.86 -8.66
CA PHE A 26 5.31 0.53 -9.02
C PHE A 26 6.02 1.51 -8.06
N ALA A 27 5.99 1.27 -6.75
CA ALA A 27 6.71 2.08 -5.78
C ALA A 27 8.22 2.08 -6.04
N GLY A 28 8.80 0.92 -6.37
CA GLY A 28 10.21 0.79 -6.74
C GLY A 28 10.55 1.55 -8.03
N MET A 29 9.69 1.46 -9.04
CA MET A 29 9.81 2.22 -10.29
C MET A 29 9.74 3.73 -10.04
N LEU A 30 8.81 4.21 -9.21
CA LEU A 30 8.72 5.63 -8.82
C LEU A 30 10.01 6.07 -8.12
N GLN A 31 10.50 5.28 -7.17
CA GLN A 31 11.72 5.57 -6.43
C GLN A 31 12.94 5.69 -7.34
N GLU A 32 13.11 4.75 -8.27
CA GLU A 32 14.22 4.73 -9.22
C GLU A 32 14.18 5.93 -10.16
N ASN A 33 13.01 6.25 -10.73
CA ASN A 33 12.85 7.37 -11.65
C ASN A 33 13.01 8.72 -10.94
N MET A 34 12.51 8.85 -9.71
CA MET A 34 12.75 10.02 -8.85
C MET A 34 14.25 10.21 -8.60
N TYR A 35 14.98 9.16 -8.24
CA TYR A 35 16.43 9.22 -7.99
C TYR A 35 17.22 9.62 -9.24
N LYS A 36 16.87 9.05 -10.40
CA LYS A 36 17.48 9.37 -11.70
C LYS A 36 17.07 10.73 -12.27
N ARG A 37 16.10 11.41 -11.67
CA ARG A 37 15.47 12.63 -12.20
C ARG A 37 14.97 12.42 -13.63
N SER A 38 14.35 11.28 -13.87
CA SER A 38 13.80 10.92 -15.18
C SER A 38 12.73 11.93 -15.61
N PRO A 39 12.70 12.35 -16.90
CA PRO A 39 11.67 13.27 -17.38
C PRO A 39 10.24 12.77 -17.14
N GLY A 40 9.39 13.64 -16.58
CA GLY A 40 8.01 13.35 -16.21
C GLY A 40 7.83 12.61 -14.88
N PHE A 41 8.82 12.70 -13.97
CA PHE A 41 8.75 12.24 -12.57
C PHE A 41 9.18 13.35 -11.60
N GLU A 42 9.23 14.61 -12.05
CA GLU A 42 9.71 15.75 -11.28
C GLU A 42 8.81 16.08 -10.09
N ASN A 43 7.51 15.79 -10.21
CA ASN A 43 6.51 16.00 -9.15
C ASN A 43 6.43 14.84 -8.14
N VAL A 44 7.10 13.71 -8.41
CA VAL A 44 7.10 12.56 -7.51
C VAL A 44 8.02 12.84 -6.33
N SER A 45 7.45 12.81 -5.13
CA SER A 45 8.20 13.00 -3.88
C SER A 45 8.49 11.67 -3.19
N LYS A 46 9.47 11.68 -2.27
CA LYS A 46 9.71 10.54 -1.36
C LYS A 46 8.43 10.15 -0.59
N ASN A 47 7.60 11.15 -0.26
CA ASN A 47 6.35 10.91 0.47
C ASN A 47 5.35 10.08 -0.35
N ASP A 48 5.29 10.29 -1.68
CA ASP A 48 4.41 9.54 -2.56
C ASP A 48 4.84 8.07 -2.66
N VAL A 49 6.14 7.83 -2.85
CA VAL A 49 6.73 6.47 -2.84
C VAL A 49 6.38 5.73 -1.55
N GLN A 50 6.53 6.38 -0.40
CA GLN A 50 6.23 5.76 0.89
C GLN A 50 4.75 5.42 1.07
N TRP A 51 3.83 6.18 0.47
CA TRP A 51 2.41 5.82 0.48
C TRP A 51 2.13 4.55 -0.33
N PHE A 52 2.72 4.40 -1.53
CA PHE A 52 2.57 3.14 -2.28
C PHE A 52 3.21 1.94 -1.56
N GLN A 53 4.36 2.11 -0.90
CA GLN A 53 4.92 1.07 -0.03
C GLN A 53 3.95 0.68 1.09
N THR A 54 3.29 1.66 1.72
CA THR A 54 2.29 1.43 2.76
C THR A 54 1.07 0.69 2.20
N TYR A 55 0.56 1.08 1.03
CA TYR A 55 -0.58 0.41 0.38
C TYR A 55 -0.26 -1.03 -0.01
N SER A 56 0.95 -1.28 -0.52
CA SER A 56 1.42 -2.64 -0.82
C SER A 56 1.44 -3.49 0.45
N PHE A 57 1.99 -2.97 1.55
CA PHE A 57 2.08 -3.69 2.82
C PHE A 57 0.71 -4.10 3.37
N VAL A 58 -0.24 -3.15 3.43
CA VAL A 58 -1.59 -3.44 3.96
C VAL A 58 -2.40 -4.33 3.02
N LEU A 59 -2.17 -4.28 1.71
CA LEU A 59 -2.81 -5.16 0.74
C LEU A 59 -2.25 -6.58 0.80
N ASN A 60 -0.95 -6.74 1.04
CA ASN A 60 -0.33 -8.06 1.24
C ASN A 60 -1.00 -8.80 2.42
N LYS A 61 -1.30 -8.09 3.51
CA LYS A 61 -2.02 -8.68 4.64
C LYS A 61 -3.40 -9.23 4.24
N LEU A 62 -4.14 -8.51 3.41
CA LEU A 62 -5.43 -8.97 2.89
C LEU A 62 -5.26 -10.19 1.97
N GLU A 63 -4.23 -10.20 1.13
CA GLU A 63 -3.94 -11.36 0.25
C GLU A 63 -3.60 -12.61 1.06
N LEU A 64 -2.85 -12.47 2.16
CA LEU A 64 -2.57 -13.56 3.10
C LEU A 64 -3.83 -14.03 3.82
N PHE A 65 -4.69 -13.09 4.23
CA PHE A 65 -6.00 -13.40 4.81
C PHE A 65 -6.83 -14.28 3.87
N TYR A 66 -6.91 -13.95 2.57
CA TYR A 66 -7.64 -14.77 1.59
C TYR A 66 -7.01 -16.16 1.37
N LYS A 67 -5.70 -16.30 1.58
CA LYS A 67 -5.01 -17.61 1.51
C LYS A 67 -5.17 -18.43 2.80
N GLY A 68 -5.75 -17.87 3.86
CA GLY A 68 -5.79 -18.49 5.18
C GLY A 68 -4.40 -18.60 5.84
N GLU A 69 -3.44 -17.77 5.41
CA GLU A 69 -2.08 -17.77 5.93
C GLU A 69 -1.96 -16.88 7.17
N ILE A 70 -1.07 -17.28 8.09
CA ILE A 70 -0.81 -16.50 9.31
C ILE A 70 -0.03 -15.25 8.95
N TYR A 71 -0.54 -14.10 9.39
CA TYR A 71 0.17 -12.84 9.28
C TYR A 71 1.20 -12.71 10.42
N ASP A 72 2.43 -13.15 10.16
CA ASP A 72 3.57 -13.08 11.09
C ASP A 72 4.76 -12.30 10.51
N ILE A 73 5.84 -12.16 11.28
CA ILE A 73 7.09 -11.48 10.86
C ILE A 73 7.61 -12.00 9.52
N LYS A 74 7.55 -13.32 9.28
CA LYS A 74 8.15 -13.99 8.11
C LYS A 74 7.27 -13.84 6.88
N SER A 75 5.96 -13.82 7.06
CA SER A 75 4.97 -13.76 5.99
C SER A 75 4.64 -12.33 5.53
N GLY A 76 5.20 -11.31 6.19
CA GLY A 76 5.05 -9.90 5.77
C GLY A 76 4.50 -8.95 6.84
N GLY A 77 4.55 -9.35 8.11
CA GLY A 77 4.20 -8.51 9.26
C GLY A 77 5.31 -7.58 9.73
N ASP A 78 6.56 -7.80 9.33
CA ASP A 78 7.67 -6.88 9.62
C ASP A 78 7.65 -5.67 8.68
N TRP A 79 7.07 -4.58 9.13
CA TRP A 79 6.97 -3.36 8.31
C TRP A 79 8.34 -2.78 7.96
N ARG A 80 9.39 -3.04 8.75
CA ARG A 80 10.74 -2.50 8.51
C ARG A 80 11.36 -3.01 7.22
N GLN A 81 10.88 -4.13 6.68
CA GLN A 81 11.31 -4.66 5.39
C GLN A 81 10.63 -3.96 4.21
N ALA A 82 9.47 -3.33 4.44
CA ALA A 82 8.64 -2.74 3.41
C ALA A 82 8.68 -1.20 3.38
N MET A 83 8.94 -0.55 4.52
CA MET A 83 8.87 0.91 4.66
C MET A 83 9.91 1.48 5.63
N ASP A 84 10.37 2.69 5.33
CA ASP A 84 11.31 3.45 6.17
C ASP A 84 10.65 4.03 7.43
N ASP A 85 9.34 4.28 7.39
CA ASP A 85 8.60 5.03 8.41
C ASP A 85 7.22 4.41 8.66
N VAL A 86 6.99 3.97 9.91
CA VAL A 86 5.74 3.36 10.38
C VAL A 86 4.60 4.37 10.54
N SER A 87 4.88 5.68 10.54
CA SER A 87 3.87 6.72 10.78
C SER A 87 2.71 6.65 9.77
N LYS A 88 3.00 6.39 8.50
CA LYS A 88 1.99 6.24 7.44
C LYS A 88 1.14 4.98 7.62
N LEU A 89 1.78 3.88 8.04
CA LEU A 89 1.06 2.66 8.37
C LEU A 89 0.10 2.88 9.54
N LYS A 90 0.55 3.57 10.59
CA LYS A 90 -0.30 3.96 11.72
C LYS A 90 -1.49 4.80 11.26
N LEU A 91 -1.23 5.90 10.55
CA LEU A 91 -2.28 6.77 10.02
C LEU A 91 -3.33 6.00 9.19
N LEU A 92 -2.87 5.08 8.34
CA LEU A 92 -3.79 4.29 7.53
C LEU A 92 -4.57 3.26 8.36
N VAL A 93 -3.92 2.56 9.29
CA VAL A 93 -4.57 1.56 10.15
C VAL A 93 -5.57 2.22 11.10
N ASP A 94 -5.25 3.38 11.65
CA ASP A 94 -6.16 4.16 12.51
C ASP A 94 -7.43 4.55 11.72
N GLU A 95 -7.30 5.01 10.47
CA GLU A 95 -8.46 5.30 9.61
C GLU A 95 -9.30 4.05 9.30
N LEU A 96 -8.64 2.90 9.11
CA LEU A 96 -9.33 1.63 8.87
C LEU A 96 -10.08 1.16 10.13
N GLU A 97 -9.51 1.39 11.33
CA GLU A 97 -10.12 1.08 12.62
C GLU A 97 -11.34 1.97 12.88
N GLU A 98 -11.22 3.28 12.64
CA GLU A 98 -12.33 4.23 12.72
C GLU A 98 -13.52 3.82 11.83
N LYS A 99 -13.22 3.27 10.64
CA LYS A 99 -14.20 2.74 9.70
C LYS A 99 -14.68 1.32 10.03
N LYS A 100 -14.20 0.73 11.13
CA LYS A 100 -14.50 -0.65 11.57
C LYS A 100 -14.13 -1.72 10.56
N LEU A 101 -13.14 -1.45 9.71
CA LEU A 101 -12.60 -2.38 8.71
C LEU A 101 -11.48 -3.27 9.26
N VAL A 102 -10.92 -2.85 10.40
CA VAL A 102 -10.01 -3.64 11.22
C VAL A 102 -10.39 -3.53 12.70
N ASN A 103 -9.93 -4.47 13.51
CA ASN A 103 -10.04 -4.41 14.96
C ASN A 103 -8.81 -5.06 15.63
N GLU A 104 -8.77 -5.00 16.97
CA GLU A 104 -7.69 -5.56 17.78
C GLU A 104 -6.31 -5.04 17.35
N VAL A 105 -6.23 -3.75 17.04
CA VAL A 105 -5.00 -3.11 16.59
C VAL A 105 -3.97 -3.11 17.74
N ALA A 106 -2.83 -3.74 17.48
CA ALA A 106 -1.71 -3.81 18.41
C ALA A 106 -0.39 -3.50 17.68
N TRP A 107 0.31 -2.49 18.21
CA TRP A 107 1.64 -2.09 17.77
C TRP A 107 2.69 -2.72 18.70
N PHE A 108 3.36 -3.77 18.26
CA PHE A 108 4.42 -4.39 19.06
C PHE A 108 5.75 -3.64 18.93
N ILE A 109 6.51 -3.60 20.02
CA ILE A 109 7.90 -3.12 20.07
C ILE A 109 8.77 -4.20 19.42
N ASP A 110 8.69 -4.36 18.09
CA ASP A 110 9.63 -5.16 17.28
C ASP A 110 9.34 -5.09 15.77
N GLY A 111 8.67 -4.03 15.30
CA GLY A 111 8.43 -3.85 13.87
C GLY A 111 7.21 -4.59 13.32
N ILE A 112 6.29 -5.06 14.19
CA ILE A 112 5.11 -5.82 13.78
C ILE A 112 3.83 -5.01 13.95
N SER A 113 2.96 -5.05 12.94
CA SER A 113 1.61 -4.50 12.98
C SER A 113 0.55 -5.61 13.05
N LEU A 114 -0.09 -5.79 14.20
CA LEU A 114 -1.15 -6.79 14.39
C LEU A 114 -2.51 -6.10 14.41
N TYR A 115 -3.47 -6.71 13.72
CA TYR A 115 -4.87 -6.31 13.64
C TYR A 115 -5.62 -7.36 12.82
N ASN A 116 -6.91 -7.57 13.08
CA ASN A 116 -7.74 -8.45 12.24
C ASN A 116 -8.47 -7.61 11.19
N ILE A 117 -8.70 -8.20 10.02
CA ILE A 117 -9.56 -7.62 8.98
C ILE A 117 -10.98 -8.12 9.23
N THR A 118 -11.92 -7.20 9.44
CA THR A 118 -13.32 -7.52 9.77
C THR A 118 -14.20 -7.57 8.53
N GLU A 119 -13.93 -6.71 7.54
CA GLU A 119 -14.72 -6.57 6.30
C GLU A 119 -13.78 -6.56 5.08
N PRO A 120 -13.33 -7.73 4.59
CA PRO A 120 -12.27 -7.84 3.58
C PRO A 120 -12.54 -7.08 2.28
N GLU A 121 -13.76 -7.15 1.75
CA GLU A 121 -14.13 -6.46 0.51
C GLU A 121 -14.14 -4.93 0.68
N MET A 122 -14.64 -4.44 1.81
CA MET A 122 -14.65 -3.00 2.10
C MET A 122 -13.25 -2.47 2.42
N TYR A 123 -12.43 -3.27 3.12
CA TYR A 123 -11.00 -3.00 3.31
C TYR A 123 -10.30 -2.86 1.95
N LYS A 124 -10.49 -3.84 1.05
CA LYS A 124 -9.89 -3.82 -0.29
C LYS A 124 -10.28 -2.58 -1.07
N LYS A 125 -11.59 -2.28 -1.10
CA LYS A 125 -12.14 -1.09 -1.74
C LYS A 125 -11.50 0.18 -1.20
N GLN A 126 -11.37 0.29 0.13
CA GLN A 126 -10.76 1.46 0.77
C GLN A 126 -9.29 1.66 0.40
N ILE A 127 -8.51 0.58 0.31
CA ILE A 127 -7.12 0.65 -0.17
C ILE A 127 -7.08 1.07 -1.64
N PHE A 128 -7.93 0.49 -2.48
CA PHE A 128 -7.99 0.77 -3.91
C PHE A 128 -8.33 2.23 -4.22
N GLU A 129 -9.26 2.81 -3.47
CA GLU A 129 -9.59 4.25 -3.56
C GLU A 129 -8.39 5.13 -3.19
N LYS A 130 -7.60 4.76 -2.17
CA LYS A 130 -6.41 5.51 -1.78
C LYS A 130 -5.27 5.42 -2.79
N VAL A 131 -5.07 4.23 -3.38
CA VAL A 131 -4.14 4.04 -4.48
C VAL A 131 -4.55 4.91 -5.67
N ARG A 132 -5.84 4.91 -6.05
CA ARG A 132 -6.36 5.76 -7.13
C ARG A 132 -6.10 7.24 -6.87
N ALA A 133 -6.48 7.75 -5.70
CA ALA A 133 -6.29 9.16 -5.36
C ALA A 133 -4.79 9.57 -5.40
N SER A 134 -3.89 8.67 -5.01
CA SER A 134 -2.45 8.90 -5.08
C SER A 134 -1.92 8.87 -6.52
N LEU A 135 -2.47 8.01 -7.38
CA LEU A 135 -2.14 8.00 -8.81
C LEU A 135 -2.59 9.28 -9.49
N GLU A 136 -3.83 9.71 -9.27
CA GLU A 136 -4.40 10.94 -9.82
C GLU A 136 -3.55 12.16 -9.42
N LYS A 137 -3.19 12.28 -8.14
CA LYS A 137 -2.32 13.34 -7.64
C LYS A 137 -0.96 13.43 -8.35
N ILE A 138 -0.36 12.31 -8.74
CA ILE A 138 0.96 12.27 -9.38
C ILE A 138 0.87 12.57 -10.88
N MET A 139 -0.29 12.30 -11.48
CA MET A 139 -0.55 12.55 -12.89
C MET A 139 -0.92 14.01 -13.19
N ASP A 140 -1.44 14.74 -12.21
CA ASP A 140 -1.72 16.18 -12.27
C ASP A 140 -0.44 17.05 -12.29
#